data_AF-A0A3D2SE86-F1
#
_entry.id   AF-A0A3D2SE86-F1
#
_cell.length_a   1.000
_cell.length_b   1.000
_cell.length_c   1.000
_cell.angle_alpha   90.00
_cell.angle_beta   90.00
_cell.angle_gamma   90.00
#
_symmetry.space_group_name_H-M   'P 1'
#
loop_
_entity.id
_entity.type
_entity.pdbx_description
1 polymer ?
#
loop_
_entity_poly.entity_id
_entity_poly.type
_entity_poly.pdbx_seq_one_letter_code
_entity_poly.pdbx_strand_id
1 'polypeptide(L)'
;MALQRDNKLDLIRGIAAFLVISGHTFQVYGGYADNPLYNFITAIQMPLFMMVSGYAVGFSSPIGGGISFYKFVKKRTLSLMLPWLVWSILAYLILSRAPAIDYIKTTAFHMEAAFWFLFSLWTIHLIFALSSLICYKLKGNIRIISILILCGVFDACLMLVGLKLGMTFLGIKYTTYYLVFYLIGWILNLYITKQPEWTKKTWSGIAFMTLTVFFVVMLSKYSIVSRYCSKK
;
A
#
# COMPACT_ATOMS: atom_id res chain seq x y z
N MET A 1 13.22 -23.71 -8.38
CA MET A 1 13.82 -22.54 -9.04
C MET A 1 13.89 -21.43 -8.00
N ALA A 2 15.07 -21.17 -7.44
CA ALA A 2 15.24 -20.10 -6.45
C ALA A 2 14.97 -18.76 -7.14
N LEU A 3 13.95 -18.03 -6.67
CA LEU A 3 13.68 -16.67 -7.13
C LEU A 3 14.93 -15.83 -6.84
N GLN A 4 15.62 -15.38 -7.89
CA GLN A 4 16.80 -14.54 -7.77
C GLN A 4 16.40 -13.28 -6.99
N ARG A 5 17.07 -13.04 -5.84
CA ARG A 5 16.77 -11.91 -4.96
C ARG A 5 17.13 -10.62 -5.67
N ASP A 6 16.16 -9.73 -5.85
CA ASP A 6 16.38 -8.42 -6.47
C ASP A 6 16.80 -7.40 -5.41
N ASN A 7 18.11 -7.12 -5.35
CA ASN A 7 18.68 -6.16 -4.41
C ASN A 7 18.11 -4.74 -4.59
N LYS A 8 17.61 -4.36 -5.78
CA LYS A 8 17.00 -3.05 -6.01
C LYS A 8 15.63 -2.96 -5.37
N LEU A 9 14.85 -4.05 -5.45
CA LEU A 9 13.55 -4.13 -4.79
C LEU A 9 13.69 -4.04 -3.27
N ASP A 10 14.68 -4.72 -2.70
CA ASP A 10 14.95 -4.69 -1.27
C ASP A 10 15.47 -3.30 -0.81
N LEU A 11 16.28 -2.61 -1.63
CA LEU A 11 16.68 -1.21 -1.39
C LEU A 11 15.48 -0.27 -1.36
N ILE A 12 14.57 -0.36 -2.34
CA ILE A 12 13.38 0.52 -2.41
C ILE A 12 12.46 0.27 -1.21
N ARG A 13 12.32 -0.99 -0.78
CA ARG A 13 11.59 -1.33 0.45
C ARG A 13 12.25 -0.72 1.69
N GLY A 14 13.58 -0.75 1.76
CA GLY A 14 14.35 -0.10 2.82
C GLY A 14 14.14 1.42 2.85
N ILE A 15 14.18 2.08 1.68
CA ILE A 15 13.90 3.51 1.55
C ILE A 15 12.46 3.82 1.98
N ALA A 16 11.48 3.01 1.56
CA ALA A 16 10.09 3.19 1.97
C ALA A 16 9.92 3.06 3.49
N ALA A 17 10.54 2.05 4.12
CA ALA A 17 10.51 1.88 5.57
C ALA A 17 11.20 3.04 6.31
N PHE A 18 12.33 3.54 5.78
CA PHE A 18 13.02 4.71 6.33
C PHE A 18 12.16 5.99 6.25
N LEU A 19 11.47 6.20 5.13
CA LEU A 19 10.54 7.32 4.96
C LEU A 19 9.38 7.24 5.98
N VAL A 20 8.84 6.05 6.23
CA VAL A 20 7.79 5.81 7.24
C VAL A 20 8.26 6.20 8.65
N ILE A 21 9.45 5.73 9.04
CA ILE A 21 10.02 6.06 10.36
C ILE A 21 10.26 7.57 10.45
N SER A 22 10.84 8.17 9.42
CA SER A 22 11.09 9.62 9.37
C SER A 22 9.80 10.42 9.51
N GLY A 23 8.73 10.01 8.82
CA GLY A 23 7.41 10.63 8.91
C GLY A 23 6.87 10.61 10.34
N HIS A 24 6.94 9.47 11.04
CA HIS A 24 6.53 9.38 12.44
C HIS A 24 7.40 10.22 13.38
N THR A 25 8.72 10.29 13.15
CA THR A 25 9.62 11.16 13.94
C THR A 25 9.24 12.63 13.77
N PHE A 26 8.99 13.10 12.56
CA PHE A 26 8.54 14.48 12.31
C PHE A 26 7.14 14.77 12.90
N GLN A 27 6.25 13.78 12.93
CA GLN A 27 4.93 13.93 13.56
C GLN A 27 5.04 14.16 15.08
N VAL A 28 6.02 13.53 15.75
CA VAL A 28 6.21 13.63 17.20
C VAL A 28 7.02 14.86 17.60
N TYR A 29 8.04 15.24 16.81
CA TYR A 29 9.02 16.25 17.21
C TYR A 29 9.06 17.51 16.32
N GLY A 30 8.39 17.52 15.16
CA GLY A 30 8.62 18.51 14.08
C GLY A 30 7.55 19.60 13.89
N GLY A 31 6.50 19.63 14.72
CA GLY A 31 5.37 20.56 14.58
C GLY A 31 4.36 20.11 13.50
N TYR A 32 3.06 20.13 13.84
CA TYR A 32 2.00 19.64 12.96
C TYR A 32 1.77 20.55 11.74
N ALA A 33 1.46 19.92 10.60
CA ALA A 33 0.89 20.45 9.34
C ALA A 33 1.68 21.51 8.55
N ASP A 34 2.49 22.34 9.19
CA ASP A 34 3.18 23.46 8.53
C ASP A 34 4.56 23.11 7.98
N ASN A 35 5.09 21.91 8.24
CA ASN A 35 6.39 21.49 7.72
C ASN A 35 6.24 20.84 6.31
N PRO A 36 6.73 21.48 5.23
CA PRO A 36 6.59 20.97 3.87
C PRO A 36 7.26 19.61 3.66
N LEU A 37 8.35 19.34 4.39
CA LEU A 37 9.06 18.07 4.33
C LEU A 37 8.22 16.94 4.92
N TYR A 38 7.53 17.18 6.03
CA TYR A 38 6.61 16.21 6.64
C TYR A 38 5.45 15.87 5.70
N ASN A 39 4.82 16.89 5.11
CA ASN A 39 3.72 16.70 4.17
C ASN A 39 4.16 15.92 2.92
N PHE A 40 5.36 16.19 2.42
CA PHE A 40 5.93 15.45 1.29
C PHE A 40 6.21 13.98 1.62
N ILE A 41 6.91 13.72 2.73
CA ILE A 41 7.22 12.35 3.18
C ILE A 41 5.91 11.57 3.36
N THR A 42 4.93 12.17 4.02
CA THR A 42 3.62 11.55 4.30
C THR A 42 2.83 11.29 3.02
N ALA A 43 2.89 12.18 2.03
CA ALA A 43 2.21 12.03 0.75
C ALA A 43 2.78 10.89 -0.11
N ILE A 44 4.07 10.56 0.02
CA ILE A 44 4.73 9.56 -0.84
C ILE A 44 4.89 8.20 -0.17
N GLN A 45 5.17 8.16 1.13
CA GLN A 45 5.60 6.94 1.81
C GLN A 45 4.60 5.78 1.63
N MET A 46 3.29 6.04 1.80
CA MET A 46 2.27 5.00 1.74
C MET A 46 1.91 4.60 0.31
N PRO A 47 1.67 5.53 -0.63
CA PRO A 47 1.50 5.16 -2.04
C PRO A 47 2.68 4.36 -2.60
N LEU A 48 3.91 4.77 -2.27
CA LEU A 48 5.12 4.09 -2.72
C LEU A 48 5.20 2.68 -2.14
N PHE A 49 4.94 2.51 -0.83
CA PHE A 49 4.93 1.19 -0.20
C PHE A 49 3.91 0.24 -0.84
N MET A 50 2.72 0.75 -1.16
CA MET A 50 1.64 -0.02 -1.80
C MET A 50 2.02 -0.41 -3.24
N MET A 51 2.59 0.52 -4.00
CA MET A 51 3.07 0.27 -5.36
C MET A 51 4.21 -0.75 -5.40
N VAL A 52 5.20 -0.61 -4.52
CA VAL A 52 6.33 -1.55 -4.43
C VAL A 52 5.85 -2.95 -4.03
N SER A 53 4.84 -3.03 -3.17
CA SER A 53 4.20 -4.30 -2.80
C SER A 53 3.50 -4.96 -3.99
N GLY A 54 2.79 -4.20 -4.80
CA GLY A 54 2.19 -4.66 -6.06
C GLY A 54 3.23 -5.08 -7.09
N TYR A 55 4.31 -4.32 -7.25
CA TYR A 55 5.43 -4.68 -8.13
C TYR A 55 6.07 -6.01 -7.70
N ALA A 56 6.27 -6.19 -6.39
CA ALA A 56 6.83 -7.41 -5.83
C ALA A 56 5.94 -8.64 -6.02
N VAL A 57 4.62 -8.48 -6.13
CA VAL A 57 3.71 -9.60 -6.34
C VAL A 57 3.93 -10.24 -7.72
N GLY A 58 4.38 -9.47 -8.70
CA GLY A 58 4.65 -9.97 -10.06
C GLY A 58 5.78 -11.01 -10.13
N PHE A 59 6.68 -11.04 -9.15
CA PHE A 59 7.71 -12.09 -9.02
C PHE A 59 7.21 -13.34 -8.27
N SER A 60 6.02 -13.29 -7.68
CA SER A 60 5.46 -14.46 -6.99
C SER A 60 5.01 -15.51 -8.01
N SER A 61 5.03 -16.79 -7.63
CA SER A 61 4.55 -17.86 -8.50
C SER A 61 3.10 -17.61 -8.94
N PRO A 62 2.74 -17.88 -10.22
CA PRO A 62 1.39 -17.68 -10.70
C PRO A 62 0.38 -18.41 -9.82
N ILE A 63 -0.70 -17.73 -9.46
CA ILE A 63 -1.82 -18.32 -8.75
C ILE A 63 -2.62 -19.14 -9.76
N GLY A 64 -2.34 -20.45 -9.80
CA GLY A 64 -3.06 -21.46 -10.58
C GLY A 64 -3.66 -22.51 -9.65
N GLY A 65 -4.98 -22.50 -9.48
CA GLY A 65 -5.72 -23.44 -8.63
C GLY A 65 -5.62 -23.18 -7.12
N GLY A 66 -6.39 -23.96 -6.34
CA GLY A 66 -6.57 -23.72 -4.90
C GLY A 66 -5.31 -23.88 -4.05
N ILE A 67 -4.40 -24.79 -4.41
CA ILE A 67 -3.17 -25.05 -3.62
C ILE A 67 -2.21 -23.85 -3.69
N SER A 68 -2.01 -23.28 -4.87
CA SER A 68 -1.13 -22.12 -5.04
C SER A 68 -1.73 -20.86 -4.42
N PHE A 69 -3.06 -20.70 -4.52
CA PHE A 69 -3.80 -19.65 -3.82
C PHE A 69 -3.63 -19.75 -2.30
N TYR A 70 -3.85 -20.93 -1.72
CA TYR A 70 -3.69 -21.14 -0.27
C TYR A 70 -2.26 -20.84 0.19
N LYS A 71 -1.24 -21.33 -0.54
CA LYS A 71 0.16 -21.02 -0.23
C LYS A 71 0.45 -19.52 -0.28
N PHE A 72 -0.08 -18.81 -1.28
CA PHE A 72 0.07 -17.37 -1.42
C PHE A 72 -0.59 -16.63 -0.25
N VAL A 73 -1.87 -16.90 0.01
CA VAL A 73 -2.64 -16.27 1.08
C VAL A 73 -2.01 -16.56 2.44
N LYS A 74 -1.66 -17.81 2.74
CA LYS A 74 -0.99 -18.19 4.01
C LYS A 74 0.29 -17.38 4.22
N LYS A 75 1.15 -17.29 3.21
CA LYS A 75 2.41 -16.52 3.31
C LYS A 75 2.15 -15.04 3.60
N ARG A 76 1.18 -14.42 2.92
CA ARG A 76 0.86 -13.00 3.09
C ARG A 76 0.16 -12.72 4.43
N THR A 77 -0.76 -13.59 4.84
CA THR A 77 -1.41 -13.53 6.16
C THR A 77 -0.37 -13.62 7.27
N LEU A 78 0.53 -14.61 7.24
CA LEU A 78 1.58 -14.72 8.27
C LEU A 78 2.54 -13.52 8.25
N SER A 79 2.90 -13.00 7.09
CA SER A 79 3.83 -11.87 7.00
C SER A 79 3.24 -10.53 7.42
N LEU A 80 1.92 -10.33 7.30
CA LEU A 80 1.26 -9.04 7.51
C LEU A 80 0.36 -9.04 8.76
N MET A 81 -0.46 -10.08 8.93
CA MET A 81 -1.41 -10.19 10.05
C MET A 81 -0.75 -10.63 11.33
N LEU A 82 0.34 -11.41 11.29
CA LEU A 82 1.05 -11.76 12.52
C LEU A 82 1.69 -10.53 13.17
N PRO A 83 2.48 -9.68 12.47
CA PRO A 83 2.98 -8.45 13.07
C PRO A 83 1.85 -7.52 13.52
N TRP A 84 0.81 -7.36 12.69
CA TRP A 84 -0.35 -6.53 13.05
C TRP A 84 -1.02 -7.00 14.34
N LEU A 85 -1.27 -8.31 14.48
CA LEU A 85 -1.90 -8.90 15.66
C LEU A 85 -1.00 -8.75 16.90
N VAL A 86 0.29 -9.09 16.78
CA VAL A 86 1.26 -8.97 17.89
C VAL A 86 1.33 -7.53 18.39
N TRP A 87 1.48 -6.56 17.49
CA TRP A 87 1.53 -5.14 17.88
C TRP A 87 0.20 -4.63 18.44
N SER A 88 -0.93 -5.11 17.93
CA SER A 88 -2.25 -4.73 18.44
C SER A 88 -2.48 -5.25 19.87
N ILE A 89 -2.04 -6.48 20.16
CA ILE A 89 -2.09 -7.08 21.50
C ILE A 89 -1.13 -6.34 22.44
N LEU A 90 0.11 -6.06 22.02
CA LEU A 90 1.06 -5.31 22.83
C LEU A 90 0.55 -3.89 23.15
N ALA A 91 0.00 -3.19 22.16
CA ALA A 91 -0.60 -1.88 22.36
C ALA A 91 -1.78 -1.94 23.35
N TYR A 92 -2.61 -2.98 23.27
CA TYR A 92 -3.68 -3.20 24.25
C TYR A 92 -3.11 -3.37 25.66
N LEU A 93 -2.14 -4.27 25.85
CA LEU A 93 -1.58 -4.59 27.17
C LEU A 93 -0.83 -3.42 27.82
N ILE A 94 -0.20 -2.56 27.02
CA ILE A 94 0.63 -1.45 27.53
C ILE A 94 -0.18 -0.16 27.69
N LEU A 95 -1.07 0.14 26.73
CA LEU A 95 -1.70 1.47 26.61
C LEU A 95 -3.19 1.48 26.96
N SER A 96 -3.89 0.36 26.78
CA SER A 96 -5.33 0.32 27.00
C SER A 96 -5.67 0.10 28.47
N ARG A 97 -6.61 0.91 28.97
CA ARG A 97 -7.28 0.68 30.26
C ARG A 97 -8.71 0.17 30.10
N ALA A 98 -9.16 -0.01 28.86
CA ALA A 98 -10.52 -0.44 28.52
C ALA A 98 -10.62 -1.97 28.46
N PRO A 99 -11.83 -2.54 28.62
CA PRO A 99 -12.08 -3.96 28.39
C PRO A 99 -11.67 -4.41 26.99
N ALA A 100 -11.24 -5.67 26.86
CA ALA A 100 -10.74 -6.22 25.60
C ALA A 100 -11.75 -6.09 24.44
N ILE A 101 -13.04 -6.30 24.71
CA ILE A 101 -14.10 -6.23 23.70
C ILE A 101 -14.21 -4.82 23.11
N ASP A 102 -14.11 -3.79 23.95
CA ASP A 102 -14.22 -2.40 23.50
C ASP A 102 -12.97 -1.97 22.74
N TYR A 103 -11.79 -2.45 23.15
CA TYR A 103 -10.57 -2.24 22.38
C TYR A 103 -10.62 -2.91 21.01
N ILE A 104 -11.14 -4.15 20.92
CA ILE A 104 -11.30 -4.86 19.64
C ILE A 104 -12.27 -4.10 18.74
N LYS A 105 -13.43 -3.67 19.26
CA LYS A 105 -14.39 -2.86 18.50
C LYS A 105 -13.74 -1.56 18.02
N THR A 106 -13.09 -0.83 18.91
CA THR A 106 -12.42 0.43 18.57
C THR A 106 -11.35 0.22 17.50
N THR A 107 -10.54 -0.83 17.61
CA THR A 107 -9.51 -1.16 16.61
C THR A 107 -10.14 -1.54 15.26
N ALA A 108 -11.25 -2.28 15.26
CA ALA A 108 -11.93 -2.67 14.03
C ALA A 108 -12.65 -1.50 13.33
N PHE A 109 -13.26 -0.59 14.09
CA PHE A 109 -14.05 0.54 13.55
C PHE A 109 -13.24 1.83 13.39
N HIS A 110 -12.11 1.98 14.09
CA HIS A 110 -11.18 3.11 14.02
C HIS A 110 -9.76 2.64 13.72
N MET A 111 -9.62 1.72 12.76
CA MET A 111 -8.31 1.15 12.40
C MET A 111 -7.31 2.19 11.88
N GLU A 112 -7.77 3.39 11.52
CA GLU A 112 -6.92 4.50 11.10
C GLU A 112 -5.88 4.91 12.15
N ALA A 113 -6.15 4.64 13.43
CA ALA A 113 -5.30 5.06 14.54
C ALA A 113 -3.92 4.38 14.56
N ALA A 114 -3.84 3.10 14.16
CA ALA A 114 -2.57 2.38 14.17
C ALA A 114 -2.56 1.19 13.20
N PHE A 115 -1.43 1.00 12.53
CA PHE A 115 -1.14 -0.18 11.70
C PHE A 115 -2.13 -0.47 10.56
N TRP A 116 -2.95 0.52 10.17
CA TRP A 116 -3.95 0.39 9.10
C TRP A 116 -3.36 -0.17 7.81
N PHE A 117 -2.12 0.23 7.47
CA PHE A 117 -1.48 -0.15 6.22
C PHE A 117 -1.18 -1.64 6.12
N LEU A 118 -0.91 -2.33 7.24
CA LEU A 118 -0.69 -3.78 7.24
C LEU A 118 -1.99 -4.52 6.90
N PHE A 119 -3.10 -4.07 7.49
CA PHE A 119 -4.42 -4.64 7.24
C PHE A 119 -4.90 -4.32 5.83
N SER A 120 -4.87 -3.05 5.42
CA SER A 120 -5.28 -2.64 4.07
C SER A 120 -4.44 -3.33 2.99
N LEU A 121 -3.11 -3.42 3.17
CA LEU A 121 -2.26 -4.13 2.23
C LEU A 121 -2.59 -5.64 2.18
N TRP A 122 -2.90 -6.25 3.31
CA TRP A 122 -3.35 -7.65 3.35
C TRP A 122 -4.67 -7.82 2.60
N THR A 123 -5.66 -6.94 2.80
CA THR A 123 -6.93 -6.96 2.06
C THR A 123 -6.71 -6.79 0.56
N ILE A 124 -5.84 -5.87 0.14
CA ILE A 124 -5.46 -5.69 -1.27
C ILE A 124 -4.83 -6.98 -1.85
N HIS A 125 -3.94 -7.64 -1.11
CA HIS A 125 -3.37 -8.93 -1.55
C HIS A 125 -4.44 -10.00 -1.71
N LEU A 126 -5.46 -10.03 -0.84
CA LEU A 126 -6.58 -10.97 -0.96
C LEU A 126 -7.44 -10.68 -2.20
N ILE A 127 -7.83 -9.42 -2.42
CA ILE A 127 -8.59 -8.99 -3.61
C ILE A 127 -7.85 -9.42 -4.88
N PHE A 128 -6.55 -9.11 -4.94
CA PHE A 128 -5.71 -9.48 -6.07
C PHE A 128 -5.59 -11.00 -6.25
N ALA A 129 -5.41 -11.75 -5.16
CA ALA A 129 -5.29 -13.20 -5.20
C ALA A 129 -6.58 -13.88 -5.64
N LEU A 130 -7.74 -13.42 -5.17
CA LEU A 130 -9.05 -13.92 -5.57
C LEU A 130 -9.32 -13.63 -7.05
N SER A 131 -9.05 -12.40 -7.49
CA SER A 131 -9.17 -12.01 -8.91
C SER A 131 -8.27 -12.87 -9.80
N SER A 132 -7.01 -13.09 -9.36
CA SER A 132 -6.06 -13.94 -10.06
C SER A 132 -6.47 -15.42 -10.09
N LEU A 133 -7.07 -15.91 -9.00
CA LEU A 133 -7.60 -17.27 -8.90
C LEU A 133 -8.78 -17.47 -9.85
N ILE A 134 -9.68 -16.51 -9.99
CA ILE A 134 -10.82 -16.61 -10.92
C ILE A 134 -10.32 -16.58 -12.36
N CYS A 135 -9.34 -15.71 -12.67
CA CYS A 135 -8.80 -15.55 -14.02
C CYS A 135 -7.68 -16.54 -14.39
N TYR A 136 -7.41 -17.58 -13.60
CA TYR A 136 -6.21 -18.41 -13.77
C TYR A 136 -6.14 -19.18 -15.10
N LYS A 137 -7.30 -19.49 -15.71
CA LYS A 137 -7.39 -20.17 -17.02
C LYS A 137 -7.18 -19.21 -18.19
N LEU A 138 -7.33 -17.90 -17.98
CA LEU A 138 -7.15 -16.89 -19.01
C LEU A 138 -5.65 -16.66 -19.27
N LYS A 139 -5.30 -16.21 -20.47
CA LYS A 139 -3.91 -15.94 -20.87
C LYS A 139 -3.79 -14.57 -21.55
N GLY A 140 -2.56 -14.05 -21.67
CA GLY A 140 -2.29 -12.81 -22.38
C GLY A 140 -3.01 -11.59 -21.79
N ASN A 141 -3.36 -10.63 -22.65
CA ASN A 141 -3.95 -9.35 -22.25
C ASN A 141 -5.35 -9.50 -21.64
N ILE A 142 -6.14 -10.48 -22.10
CA ILE A 142 -7.48 -10.70 -21.57
C ILE A 142 -7.43 -11.09 -20.08
N ARG A 143 -6.43 -11.89 -19.67
CA ARG A 143 -6.21 -12.19 -18.24
C ARG A 143 -5.95 -10.92 -17.43
N ILE A 144 -5.10 -10.03 -17.94
CA ILE A 144 -4.72 -8.80 -17.23
C ILE A 144 -5.95 -7.91 -17.04
N ILE A 145 -6.71 -7.67 -18.10
CA ILE A 145 -7.93 -6.85 -18.07
C ILE A 145 -8.97 -7.46 -17.13
N SER A 146 -9.20 -8.78 -17.20
CA SER A 146 -10.15 -9.46 -16.31
C SER A 146 -9.75 -9.37 -14.84
N ILE A 147 -8.45 -9.46 -14.51
CA ILE A 147 -7.97 -9.26 -13.13
C ILE A 147 -8.24 -7.83 -12.67
N LEU A 148 -7.99 -6.81 -13.50
CA LEU A 148 -8.24 -5.41 -13.14
C LEU A 148 -9.73 -5.15 -12.90
N ILE A 149 -10.60 -5.67 -13.76
CA ILE A 149 -12.05 -5.56 -13.60
C ILE A 149 -12.50 -6.23 -12.30
N LEU A 150 -12.07 -7.47 -12.03
CA LEU A 150 -12.44 -8.17 -10.81
C LEU A 150 -11.92 -7.48 -9.54
N CYS A 151 -10.70 -6.95 -9.56
CA CYS A 151 -10.19 -6.13 -8.46
C CYS A 151 -11.10 -4.92 -8.22
N GLY A 152 -11.52 -4.22 -9.28
CA GLY A 152 -12.46 -3.10 -9.18
C GLY A 152 -13.85 -3.50 -8.67
N VAL A 153 -14.37 -4.67 -9.07
CA VAL A 153 -15.65 -5.19 -8.57
C VAL A 153 -15.56 -5.52 -7.08
N PHE A 154 -14.52 -6.23 -6.65
CA PHE A 154 -14.32 -6.55 -5.23
C PHE A 154 -14.13 -5.28 -4.38
N ASP A 155 -13.43 -4.28 -4.91
CA ASP A 155 -13.26 -2.98 -4.25
C ASP A 155 -14.57 -2.20 -4.14
N ALA A 156 -15.38 -2.18 -5.22
CA ALA A 156 -16.72 -1.59 -5.18
C ALA A 156 -17.61 -2.28 -4.13
N CYS A 157 -17.56 -3.62 -4.03
CA CYS A 157 -18.26 -4.37 -3.00
C CYS A 157 -17.79 -3.96 -1.58
N LEU A 158 -16.48 -3.80 -1.37
CA LEU A 158 -15.95 -3.32 -0.09
C LEU A 158 -16.40 -1.90 0.21
N MET A 159 -16.44 -1.02 -0.79
CA MET A 159 -16.93 0.35 -0.64
C MET A 159 -18.40 0.37 -0.24
N LEU A 160 -19.26 -0.49 -0.81
CA LEU A 160 -20.66 -0.62 -0.39
C LEU A 160 -20.80 -1.07 1.07
N VAL A 161 -19.92 -1.95 1.54
CA VAL A 161 -19.85 -2.33 2.97
C VAL A 161 -19.41 -1.13 3.82
N GLY A 162 -18.41 -0.37 3.37
CA GLY A 162 -17.94 0.85 4.03
C GLY A 162 -19.01 1.94 4.11
N LEU A 163 -19.87 2.07 3.10
CA LEU A 163 -21.01 3.01 3.14
C LEU A 163 -22.06 2.62 4.20
N LYS A 164 -22.20 1.34 4.54
CA LYS A 164 -23.13 0.85 5.56
C LYS A 164 -22.55 0.83 6.97
N LEU A 165 -21.29 0.40 7.12
CA LEU A 165 -20.64 0.18 8.41
C LEU A 165 -19.68 1.31 8.82
N GLY A 166 -19.42 2.26 7.93
CA GLY A 166 -18.46 3.35 8.10
C GLY A 166 -17.17 3.09 7.29
N MET A 167 -16.65 4.14 6.64
CA MET A 167 -15.44 4.04 5.78
C MET A 167 -14.16 3.74 6.57
N THR A 168 -14.16 4.00 7.87
CA THR A 168 -13.07 3.70 8.81
C THR A 168 -13.06 2.22 9.24
N PHE A 169 -14.19 1.52 9.07
CA PHE A 169 -14.32 0.10 9.38
C PHE A 169 -13.31 -0.70 8.56
N LEU A 170 -12.49 -1.49 9.25
CA LEU A 170 -11.42 -2.29 8.68
C LEU A 170 -10.45 -1.53 7.74
N GLY A 171 -10.38 -0.19 7.85
CA GLY A 171 -9.58 0.63 6.95
C GLY A 171 -10.01 0.58 5.49
N ILE A 172 -11.31 0.37 5.20
CA ILE A 172 -11.87 0.29 3.83
C ILE A 172 -11.47 1.51 3.00
N LYS A 173 -11.57 2.72 3.56
CA LYS A 173 -11.11 3.97 2.93
C LYS A 173 -9.70 3.84 2.35
N TYR A 174 -8.77 3.29 3.12
CA TYR A 174 -7.38 3.12 2.72
C TYR A 174 -7.22 1.98 1.72
N THR A 175 -7.90 0.86 1.92
CA THR A 175 -7.87 -0.28 0.98
C THR A 175 -8.27 0.18 -0.42
N THR A 176 -9.41 0.87 -0.55
CA THR A 176 -9.92 1.39 -1.83
C THR A 176 -8.99 2.44 -2.43
N TYR A 177 -8.53 3.40 -1.63
CA TYR A 177 -7.62 4.43 -2.12
C TYR A 177 -6.26 3.86 -2.59
N TYR A 178 -5.70 2.90 -1.87
CA TYR A 178 -4.36 2.36 -2.15
C TYR A 178 -4.33 1.20 -3.14
N LEU A 179 -5.48 0.60 -3.45
CA LEU A 179 -5.58 -0.47 -4.46
C LEU A 179 -5.04 -0.03 -5.81
N VAL A 180 -5.33 1.21 -6.24
CA VAL A 180 -4.84 1.73 -7.54
C VAL A 180 -3.32 1.76 -7.61
N PHE A 181 -2.64 2.19 -6.54
CA PHE A 181 -1.18 2.24 -6.49
C PHE A 181 -0.57 0.85 -6.53
N TYR A 182 -1.18 -0.11 -5.81
CA TYR A 182 -0.78 -1.50 -5.86
C TYR A 182 -0.92 -2.09 -7.27
N LEU A 183 -2.05 -1.85 -7.95
CA LEU A 183 -2.27 -2.34 -9.32
C LEU A 183 -1.30 -1.70 -10.32
N ILE A 184 -1.00 -0.40 -10.18
CA ILE A 184 0.05 0.27 -10.98
C ILE A 184 1.39 -0.45 -10.81
N GLY A 185 1.78 -0.76 -9.56
CA GLY A 185 3.01 -1.50 -9.29
C GLY A 185 3.05 -2.86 -9.97
N TRP A 186 1.94 -3.61 -9.89
CA TRP A 186 1.84 -4.91 -10.57
C TRP A 186 1.93 -4.79 -12.09
N ILE A 187 1.23 -3.82 -12.69
CA ILE A 187 1.30 -3.56 -14.13
C ILE A 187 2.72 -3.17 -14.55
N LEU A 188 3.38 -2.29 -13.79
CA LEU A 188 4.77 -1.91 -14.03
C LEU A 188 5.70 -3.13 -14.02
N ASN A 189 5.48 -4.08 -13.13
CA ASN A 189 6.25 -5.34 -13.14
C ASN A 189 6.06 -6.09 -14.47
N LEU A 190 4.83 -6.22 -14.97
CA LEU A 190 4.56 -6.91 -16.23
C LEU A 190 5.24 -6.25 -17.43
N TYR A 191 5.33 -4.92 -17.45
CA TYR A 191 6.01 -4.18 -18.51
C TYR A 191 7.53 -4.19 -18.36
N ILE A 192 8.06 -3.82 -17.19
CA ILE A 192 9.51 -3.71 -16.94
C ILE A 192 10.21 -5.07 -17.07
N THR A 193 9.58 -6.16 -16.64
CA THR A 193 10.19 -7.50 -16.72
C THR A 193 10.29 -7.99 -18.17
N LYS A 194 9.41 -7.51 -19.06
CA LYS A 194 9.46 -7.82 -20.50
C LYS A 194 10.46 -6.95 -21.28
N GLN A 195 11.00 -5.90 -20.66
CA GLN A 195 11.86 -4.92 -21.32
C GLN A 195 13.35 -5.31 -21.18
N PRO A 196 14.17 -5.08 -22.24
CA PRO A 196 15.62 -5.29 -22.18
C PRO A 196 16.30 -4.38 -21.13
N GLU A 197 17.48 -4.76 -20.62
CA GLU A 197 18.10 -4.09 -19.46
C GLU A 197 18.33 -2.58 -19.63
N TRP A 198 18.68 -2.13 -20.84
CA TRP A 198 18.93 -0.71 -21.12
C TRP A 198 17.71 0.19 -20.90
N THR A 199 16.49 -0.30 -21.18
CA THR A 199 15.26 0.46 -20.98
C THR A 199 14.86 0.54 -19.51
N LYS A 200 15.31 -0.39 -18.67
CA LYS A 200 15.09 -0.32 -17.21
C LYS A 200 15.80 0.89 -16.59
N LYS A 201 16.99 1.26 -17.12
CA LYS A 201 17.78 2.41 -16.66
C LYS A 201 17.10 3.75 -17.02
N THR A 202 16.47 3.84 -18.18
CA THR A 202 15.69 5.03 -18.59
C THR A 202 14.40 5.18 -17.79
N TRP A 203 13.67 4.09 -17.51
CA TRP A 203 12.48 4.14 -16.64
C TRP A 203 12.81 4.60 -15.21
N SER A 204 13.93 4.18 -14.63
CA SER A 204 14.38 4.70 -13.33
C SER A 204 14.68 6.21 -13.37
N GLY A 205 15.20 6.72 -14.48
CA GLY A 205 15.42 8.16 -14.66
C GLY A 205 14.12 8.96 -14.78
N ILE A 206 13.13 8.45 -15.53
CA ILE A 206 11.81 9.07 -15.68
C ILE A 206 11.04 9.08 -14.36
N ALA A 207 11.10 7.98 -13.60
CA ALA A 207 10.48 7.89 -12.26
C ALA A 207 11.12 8.87 -11.27
N PHE A 208 12.45 9.03 -11.32
CA PHE A 208 13.15 10.03 -10.51
C PHE A 208 12.77 11.46 -10.89
N MET A 209 12.67 11.77 -12.18
CA MET A 209 12.22 13.08 -12.68
C MET A 209 10.77 13.40 -12.30
N THR A 210 9.87 12.42 -12.38
CA THR A 210 8.46 12.62 -11.99
C THR A 210 8.30 12.79 -10.48
N LEU A 211 9.06 12.05 -9.66
CA LEU A 211 9.11 12.27 -8.20
C LEU A 211 9.65 13.66 -7.82
N THR A 212 10.67 14.15 -8.52
CA THR A 212 11.21 15.50 -8.30
C THR A 212 10.25 16.60 -8.77
N VAL A 213 9.59 16.43 -9.92
CA VAL A 213 8.55 17.38 -10.38
C VAL A 213 7.37 17.41 -9.42
N PHE A 214 6.91 16.24 -8.95
CA PHE A 214 5.85 16.16 -7.93
C PHE A 214 6.26 16.85 -6.62
N PHE A 215 7.51 16.67 -6.18
CA PHE A 215 8.07 17.39 -5.02
C PHE A 215 8.03 18.91 -5.22
N VAL A 216 8.50 19.39 -6.37
CA VAL A 216 8.51 20.83 -6.70
C VAL A 216 7.09 21.41 -6.78
N VAL A 217 6.14 20.69 -7.38
CA VAL A 217 4.73 21.13 -7.44
C VAL A 217 4.12 21.22 -6.05
N MET A 218 4.39 20.27 -5.16
CA MET A 218 3.92 20.30 -3.77
C MET A 218 4.54 21.46 -2.98
N LEU A 219 5.84 21.74 -3.15
CA LEU A 219 6.50 22.92 -2.57
C LEU A 219 5.92 24.24 -3.13
N SER A 220 5.61 24.29 -4.43
CA SER A 220 5.07 25.49 -5.07
C SER A 220 3.66 25.83 -4.58
N LYS A 221 2.79 24.82 -4.41
CA LYS A 221 1.44 25.01 -3.85
C LYS A 221 1.50 25.47 -2.39
N TYR A 222 2.48 25.01 -1.62
CA TYR A 222 2.70 25.48 -0.25
C TYR A 222 3.12 26.96 -0.19
N SER A 223 4.03 27.42 -1.07
CA SER A 223 4.44 28.83 -1.12
C SER A 223 3.31 29.81 -1.48
N ILE A 224 2.30 29.33 -2.22
CA ILE A 224 1.10 30.10 -2.53
C ILE A 224 0.22 30.19 -1.29
N VAL A 225 -0.01 29.07 -0.59
CA VAL A 225 -0.85 29.04 0.63
C VAL A 225 -0.25 29.86 1.78
N SER A 226 1.07 29.82 1.99
CA SER A 226 1.71 30.61 3.05
C SER A 226 1.63 32.12 2.81
N ARG A 227 1.65 32.58 1.55
CA ARG A 227 1.44 34.00 1.19
C ARG A 227 0.02 34.50 1.46
N TYR A 228 -0.98 33.61 1.43
CA TYR A 228 -2.37 33.99 1.74
C TYR A 228 -2.63 34.04 3.25
N CYS A 229 -1.96 33.23 4.07
CA CYS A 229 -2.09 33.28 5.53
C CYS A 229 -1.31 34.44 6.19
N SER A 230 -0.22 34.92 5.58
CA SER A 230 0.55 36.08 6.07
C SER A 230 -0.12 37.45 5.85
N LYS A 231 -1.28 37.50 5.18
CA LYS A 231 -2.04 38.73 4.91
C LYS A 231 -3.28 38.90 5.82
N LYS A 232 -3.38 38.15 6.92
CA LYS A 232 -4.36 38.38 7.97
C LYS A 232 -3.68 38.85 9.25
#